data_AF-A0A2C9LF27-F1
#
_entry.id   AF-A0A2C9LF27-F1
#
_cell.length_a   1.000
_cell.length_b   1.000
_cell.length_c   1.000
_cell.angle_alpha   90.00
_cell.angle_beta   90.00
_cell.angle_gamma   90.00
#
_symmetry.space_group_name_H-M   'P 1'
#
loop_
_entity.id
_entity.type
_entity.pdbx_description
1 polymer ?
#
loop_
_entity_poly.entity_id
_entity_poly.type
_entity_poly.pdbx_seq_one_letter_code
_entity_poly.pdbx_strand_id
1 'polypeptide(L)'
;CAATSWLSNFDGTIFTNTSCIAQNDEPRPTVYGSAACCQGGNIKCSTLVSAPSGHNVGDKASIACPSGQVMTGCNVFTENAKAAGAYIEAQNGADTCIAVNGYPRFGPEKGVQAYITCCHV
;
A
#
# COMPACT_ATOMS: atom_id res chain seq x y z
N CYS A 1 2.87 -1.10 8.65
CA CYS A 1 1.39 -1.19 8.63
C CYS A 1 1.01 -2.47 7.93
N ALA A 2 0.15 -3.27 8.55
CA ALA A 2 -0.44 -4.47 7.99
C ALA A 2 -1.94 -4.48 8.29
N ALA A 3 -2.71 -5.26 7.55
CA ALA A 3 -4.10 -5.51 7.88
C ALA A 3 -4.48 -6.97 7.74
N THR A 4 -5.53 -7.34 8.45
CA THR A 4 -6.19 -8.62 8.30
C THR A 4 -7.69 -8.37 8.19
N SER A 5 -8.29 -8.98 7.18
CA SER A 5 -9.74 -8.99 7.01
C SER A 5 -10.25 -10.41 6.84
N TRP A 6 -11.46 -10.65 7.32
CA TRP A 6 -12.19 -11.91 7.16
C TRP A 6 -13.11 -11.88 5.94
N LEU A 7 -13.19 -10.74 5.24
CA LEU A 7 -14.01 -10.53 4.06
C LEU A 7 -13.14 -10.13 2.87
N SER A 8 -13.60 -10.43 1.66
CA SER A 8 -12.93 -10.07 0.41
C SER A 8 -13.17 -8.61 -0.02
N ASN A 9 -14.06 -7.89 0.65
CA ASN A 9 -14.37 -6.47 0.41
C ASN A 9 -13.41 -5.53 1.17
N PHE A 10 -12.14 -5.92 1.24
CA PHE A 10 -11.10 -5.15 1.89
C PHE A 10 -10.40 -4.24 0.87
N ASP A 11 -10.36 -2.95 1.17
CA ASP A 11 -9.84 -1.89 0.28
C ASP A 11 -8.32 -1.81 0.31
N GLY A 12 -7.71 -2.36 1.36
CA GLY A 12 -6.28 -2.31 1.57
C GLY A 12 -5.88 -1.46 2.77
N THR A 13 -4.58 -1.20 2.82
CA THR A 13 -3.92 -0.48 3.92
C THR A 13 -3.35 0.83 3.42
N ILE A 14 -3.69 1.90 4.12
CA ILE A 14 -3.13 3.23 3.89
C ILE A 14 -2.12 3.52 5.00
N PHE A 15 -0.94 3.95 4.57
CA PHE A 15 0.00 4.63 5.46
C PHE A 15 -0.39 6.10 5.54
N THR A 16 -0.40 6.64 6.74
CA THR A 16 -0.19 8.08 6.94
C THR A 16 1.16 8.24 7.64
N ASN A 17 1.70 9.48 7.69
CA ASN A 17 2.97 9.74 8.36
C ASN A 17 3.04 9.21 9.81
N THR A 18 1.88 9.05 10.48
CA THR A 18 1.81 8.71 11.91
C THR A 18 0.75 7.64 12.24
N SER A 19 0.07 7.05 11.26
CA SER A 19 -1.02 6.09 11.51
C SER A 19 -1.15 5.03 10.43
N CYS A 20 -1.66 3.86 10.83
CA CYS A 20 -2.05 2.76 9.98
C CYS A 20 -3.57 2.77 9.81
N ILE A 21 -4.07 2.87 8.59
CA ILE A 21 -5.50 2.75 8.31
C ILE A 21 -5.71 1.45 7.53
N ALA A 22 -6.59 0.59 8.03
CA ALA A 22 -7.08 -0.57 7.31
C ALA A 22 -8.55 -0.33 7.00
N GLN A 23 -8.91 -0.31 5.72
CA GLN A 23 -10.22 0.16 5.29
C GLN A 23 -11.03 -0.96 4.63
N ASN A 24 -12.33 -0.96 4.88
CA ASN A 24 -13.32 -1.79 4.22
C ASN A 24 -14.59 -0.98 4.00
N ASP A 25 -15.35 -1.32 2.96
CA ASP A 25 -16.66 -0.72 2.66
C ASP A 25 -17.82 -1.43 3.38
N GLU A 26 -17.55 -2.02 4.53
CA GLU A 26 -18.53 -2.83 5.27
C GLU A 26 -19.01 -2.09 6.53
N PRO A 27 -20.30 -2.17 6.88
CA PRO A 27 -20.86 -1.52 8.08
C PRO A 27 -20.39 -2.17 9.39
N ARG A 28 -19.55 -3.22 9.33
CA ARG A 28 -19.06 -3.98 10.48
C ARG A 28 -17.53 -3.96 10.52
N PRO A 29 -16.91 -3.95 11.72
CA PRO A 29 -15.46 -3.99 11.88
C PRO A 29 -14.91 -5.38 11.56
N THR A 30 -14.76 -5.69 10.28
CA THR A 30 -14.22 -6.96 9.77
C THR A 30 -12.78 -6.84 9.30
N VAL A 31 -12.20 -5.65 9.43
CA VAL A 31 -10.82 -5.34 9.11
C VAL A 31 -10.09 -4.84 10.36
N TYR A 32 -8.87 -5.32 10.56
CA TYR A 32 -8.00 -4.96 11.67
C TYR A 32 -6.67 -4.47 11.12
N GLY A 33 -6.22 -3.30 11.58
CA GLY A 33 -4.92 -2.74 11.23
C GLY A 33 -3.89 -2.95 12.34
N SER A 34 -2.65 -3.25 11.95
CA SER A 34 -1.50 -3.38 12.85
C SER A 34 -0.40 -2.41 12.42
N ALA A 35 0.03 -1.54 13.34
CA ALA A 35 1.11 -0.59 13.12
C ALA A 35 2.42 -1.08 13.75
N ALA A 36 3.54 -0.87 13.05
CA ALA A 36 4.87 -1.02 13.62
C ALA A 36 5.40 0.40 13.90
N CYS A 37 5.52 0.75 15.18
CA CYS A 37 5.97 2.06 15.63
C CYS A 37 7.36 1.94 16.23
N CYS A 38 8.36 2.49 15.55
CA CYS A 38 9.76 2.40 15.97
C CYS A 38 10.21 3.72 16.60
N GLN A 39 10.93 3.64 17.71
CA GLN A 39 11.64 4.77 18.31
C GLN A 39 13.15 4.52 18.18
N GLY A 40 13.85 5.38 17.46
CA GLY A 40 15.30 5.32 17.31
C GLY A 40 15.85 6.53 16.57
N GLY A 41 16.94 7.12 17.07
CA GLY A 41 17.66 8.24 16.43
C GLY A 41 16.80 9.44 16.00
N ASN A 42 17.34 10.22 15.06
CA ASN A 42 16.62 11.29 14.35
C ASN A 42 15.88 10.76 13.11
N ILE A 43 15.32 9.55 13.17
CA ILE A 43 14.66 8.93 12.01
C ILE A 43 13.50 9.82 11.54
N LYS A 44 13.51 10.16 10.25
CA LYS A 44 12.44 10.89 9.58
C LYS A 44 11.84 10.02 8.50
N CYS A 45 10.54 9.78 8.61
CA CYS A 45 9.78 8.98 7.66
C CYS A 45 8.72 9.82 6.95
N SER A 46 8.44 9.46 5.70
CA SER A 46 7.36 10.04 4.89
C SER A 46 6.62 8.97 4.13
N THR A 47 5.33 9.20 3.88
CA THR A 47 4.53 8.34 3.01
C THR A 47 4.53 8.88 1.59
N LEU A 48 4.72 7.97 0.62
CA LEU A 48 4.55 8.26 -0.81
C LEU A 48 3.53 7.29 -1.42
N VAL A 49 2.87 7.75 -2.48
CA VAL A 49 1.80 7.01 -3.16
C VAL A 49 2.06 7.01 -4.66
N SER A 50 1.90 5.85 -5.30
CA SER A 50 2.04 5.71 -6.74
C SER A 50 0.84 6.31 -7.51
N ALA A 51 1.00 6.49 -8.81
CA ALA A 51 -0.15 6.55 -9.71
C ALA A 51 -0.95 5.23 -9.64
N PRO A 52 -2.25 5.24 -9.94
CA PRO A 52 -3.05 4.01 -10.04
C PRO A 52 -2.52 3.07 -11.13
N SER A 53 -2.74 1.77 -10.93
CA SER A 53 -2.55 0.76 -11.96
C SER A 53 -3.56 0.95 -13.10
N GLY A 54 -3.39 0.15 -14.15
CA GLY A 54 -4.45 -0.08 -15.13
C GLY A 54 -5.66 -0.83 -14.53
N HIS A 55 -6.64 -1.09 -15.39
CA HIS A 55 -7.94 -1.64 -15.03
C HIS A 55 -8.00 -3.17 -15.07
N ASN A 56 -7.05 -3.85 -15.72
CA ASN A 56 -7.11 -5.30 -15.89
C ASN A 56 -6.58 -6.03 -14.66
N VAL A 57 -7.00 -7.29 -14.50
CA VAL A 57 -6.42 -8.19 -13.48
C VAL A 57 -4.94 -8.39 -13.80
N GLY A 58 -4.09 -8.21 -12.79
CA GLY A 58 -2.64 -8.32 -12.92
C GLY A 58 -1.95 -7.01 -13.29
N ASP A 59 -2.69 -5.94 -13.65
CA ASP A 59 -2.10 -4.62 -13.84
C ASP A 59 -1.42 -4.15 -12.55
N LYS A 60 -0.23 -3.57 -12.69
CA LYS A 60 0.63 -3.22 -11.55
C LYS A 60 0.76 -1.72 -11.41
N ALA A 61 0.78 -1.27 -10.17
CA ALA A 61 1.28 0.05 -9.80
C ALA A 61 2.60 -0.14 -9.04
N SER A 62 3.59 0.70 -9.32
CA SER A 62 4.89 0.63 -8.68
C SER A 62 5.39 1.99 -8.22
N ILE A 63 6.16 1.98 -7.13
CA ILE A 63 6.84 3.16 -6.60
C ILE A 63 8.05 2.73 -5.77
N ALA A 64 9.12 3.53 -5.83
CA ALA A 64 10.33 3.38 -5.04
C ALA A 64 10.58 4.64 -4.20
N CYS A 65 11.38 4.50 -3.15
CA CYS A 65 11.81 5.66 -2.38
C CYS A 65 12.78 6.54 -3.19
N PRO A 66 12.79 7.86 -2.96
CA PRO A 66 13.82 8.74 -3.50
C PRO A 66 15.22 8.29 -3.05
N SER A 67 16.22 8.65 -3.85
CA SER A 67 17.62 8.37 -3.50
C SER A 67 17.97 8.92 -2.11
N GLY A 68 18.69 8.13 -1.32
CA GLY A 68 19.05 8.46 0.06
C GLY A 68 17.99 8.09 1.12
N GLN A 69 16.88 7.48 0.73
CA GLN A 69 15.87 6.96 1.66
C GLN A 69 15.70 5.45 1.51
N VAL A 70 15.29 4.79 2.59
CA VAL A 70 15.07 3.34 2.67
C VAL A 70 13.58 3.04 2.79
N MET A 71 13.10 2.08 2.01
CA MET A 71 11.73 1.59 2.11
C MET A 71 11.57 0.73 3.36
N THR A 72 10.60 1.09 4.20
CA THR A 72 10.29 0.36 5.45
C THR A 72 8.88 -0.23 5.44
N GLY A 73 8.09 0.05 4.40
CA GLY A 73 6.76 -0.52 4.24
C GLY A 73 6.27 -0.41 2.80
N CYS A 74 5.52 -1.43 2.37
CA CYS A 74 4.88 -1.53 1.06
C CYS A 74 3.46 -2.09 1.27
N ASN A 75 2.45 -1.34 0.81
CA ASN A 75 1.04 -1.66 0.95
C ASN A 75 0.28 -1.35 -0.34
N VAL A 76 -0.94 -1.89 -0.44
CA VAL A 76 -1.87 -1.62 -1.53
C VAL A 76 -3.13 -0.98 -0.97
N PHE A 77 -3.72 -0.05 -1.74
CA PHE A 77 -5.05 0.45 -1.51
C PHE A 77 -5.82 0.64 -2.83
N THR A 78 -7.13 0.43 -2.79
CA THR A 78 -8.10 0.76 -3.83
C THR A 78 -9.47 0.95 -3.19
N GLU A 79 -10.21 1.96 -3.64
CA GLU A 79 -11.58 2.24 -3.16
C GLU A 79 -12.58 1.13 -3.55
N ASN A 80 -12.20 0.17 -4.40
CA ASN A 80 -13.10 -0.83 -4.98
C ASN A 80 -12.74 -2.27 -4.56
N ALA A 81 -12.05 -2.43 -3.42
CA ALA A 81 -11.58 -3.70 -2.87
C ALA A 81 -10.81 -4.62 -3.85
N LYS A 82 -10.60 -5.88 -3.44
CA LYS A 82 -10.10 -6.98 -4.27
C LYS A 82 -8.75 -6.69 -4.94
N ALA A 83 -7.84 -6.03 -4.21
CA ALA A 83 -6.44 -6.05 -4.58
C ALA A 83 -5.88 -7.47 -4.47
N ALA A 84 -4.95 -7.85 -5.35
CA ALA A 84 -4.22 -9.12 -5.23
C ALA A 84 -3.08 -9.05 -4.20
N GLY A 85 -2.84 -7.86 -3.63
CA GLY A 85 -1.83 -7.61 -2.60
C GLY A 85 -0.75 -6.64 -3.05
N ALA A 86 0.25 -6.49 -2.18
CA ALA A 86 1.48 -5.77 -2.49
C ALA A 86 2.70 -6.56 -2.02
N TYR A 87 3.82 -6.37 -2.69
CA TYR A 87 5.10 -6.96 -2.32
C TYR A 87 6.27 -6.05 -2.70
N ILE A 88 7.40 -6.25 -2.03
CA ILE A 88 8.65 -5.55 -2.36
C ILE A 88 9.44 -6.41 -3.35
N GLU A 89 9.91 -5.78 -4.42
CA GLU A 89 10.78 -6.39 -5.43
C GLU A 89 12.01 -5.50 -5.63
N ALA A 90 13.20 -6.10 -5.56
CA ALA A 90 14.44 -5.40 -5.85
C ALA A 90 14.57 -5.20 -7.37
N GLN A 91 14.55 -3.94 -7.82
CA GLN A 91 14.72 -3.55 -9.21
C GLN A 91 15.94 -2.65 -9.35
N ASN A 92 16.91 -3.04 -10.18
CA ASN A 92 18.16 -2.31 -10.38
C ASN A 92 18.91 -1.95 -9.08
N GLY A 93 18.85 -2.84 -8.07
CA GLY A 93 19.50 -2.64 -6.78
C GLY A 93 18.75 -1.75 -5.80
N ALA A 94 17.50 -1.36 -6.10
CA ALA A 94 16.64 -0.59 -5.21
C ALA A 94 15.31 -1.31 -4.95
N ASP A 95 14.81 -1.21 -3.72
CA ASP A 95 13.50 -1.75 -3.36
C ASP A 95 12.38 -0.95 -4.04
N THR A 96 11.54 -1.67 -4.77
CA THR A 96 10.34 -1.13 -5.42
C THR A 96 9.12 -1.85 -4.88
N CYS A 97 8.14 -1.09 -4.42
CA CYS A 97 6.86 -1.64 -3.98
C CYS A 97 5.97 -1.85 -5.19
N ILE A 98 5.40 -3.05 -5.29
CA ILE A 98 4.51 -3.46 -6.37
C ILE A 98 3.14 -3.74 -5.78
N ALA A 99 2.13 -2.97 -6.17
CA ALA A 99 0.72 -3.25 -5.88
C ALA A 99 0.05 -3.88 -7.11
N VAL A 100 -0.73 -4.94 -6.92
CA VAL A 100 -1.30 -5.71 -8.02
C VAL A 100 -2.82 -5.65 -7.99
N ASN A 101 -3.41 -5.27 -9.12
CA ASN A 101 -4.85 -5.24 -9.28
C ASN A 101 -5.43 -6.67 -9.35
N GLY A 102 -6.31 -7.01 -8.42
CA GLY A 102 -6.88 -8.36 -8.33
C GLY A 102 -8.25 -8.52 -9.01
N TYR A 103 -8.85 -7.43 -9.48
CA TYR A 103 -10.18 -7.45 -10.09
C TYR A 103 -10.31 -6.43 -11.23
N PRO A 104 -11.04 -6.71 -12.32
CA PRO A 104 -11.26 -5.75 -13.39
C PRO A 104 -11.92 -4.46 -12.87
N ARG A 105 -11.48 -3.29 -13.37
CA ARG A 105 -12.05 -1.99 -13.04
C ARG A 105 -12.93 -1.46 -14.17
N PHE A 106 -14.08 -0.89 -13.82
CA PHE A 106 -15.10 -0.47 -14.79
C PHE A 106 -15.39 1.03 -14.72
N GLY A 107 -15.66 1.63 -15.88
CA GLY A 107 -16.04 3.04 -15.98
C GLY A 107 -15.02 3.96 -15.27
N PRO A 108 -15.44 4.77 -14.28
CA PRO A 108 -14.57 5.72 -13.59
C PRO A 108 -13.73 5.10 -12.45
N GLU A 109 -13.85 3.81 -12.19
CA GLU A 109 -13.07 3.13 -11.14
C GLU A 109 -11.57 3.26 -11.38
N LYS A 110 -10.81 3.52 -10.32
CA LYS A 110 -9.35 3.54 -10.38
C LYS A 110 -8.78 2.16 -10.11
N GLY A 111 -7.65 1.86 -10.75
CA GLY A 111 -6.79 0.74 -10.39
C GLY A 111 -6.22 0.85 -8.97
N VAL A 112 -5.46 -0.15 -8.56
CA VAL A 112 -4.81 -0.15 -7.24
C VAL A 112 -3.66 0.87 -7.20
N GLN A 113 -3.37 1.39 -6.02
CA GLN A 113 -2.21 2.22 -5.76
C GLN A 113 -1.27 1.54 -4.76
N ALA A 114 0.03 1.70 -4.97
CA ALA A 114 1.06 1.31 -4.03
C ALA A 114 1.32 2.46 -3.04
N TYR A 115 1.30 2.14 -1.75
CA TYR A 115 1.65 3.06 -0.67
C TYR A 115 2.94 2.58 -0.02
N ILE A 116 3.92 3.48 0.11
CA ILE A 116 5.20 3.17 0.71
C ILE A 116 5.54 4.10 1.87
N THR A 117 6.32 3.59 2.82
CA THR A 117 6.98 4.41 3.84
C THR A 117 8.47 4.47 3.55
N CYS A 118 8.99 5.68 3.39
CA CYS A 118 10.40 5.95 3.14
C CYS A 118 11.01 6.68 4.33
N CYS A 119 12.10 6.14 4.87
CA CYS A 119 12.77 6.68 6.06
C CYS A 119 14.26 6.98 5.78
N HIS A 120 14.81 7.95 6.51
CA HIS A 120 16.24 8.25 6.54
C HIS A 120 16.62 8.72 7.95
N VAL A 121 17.93 8.85 8.20
CA VAL A 121 18.52 9.39 9.43
C VAL A 121 19.20 10.71 9.14
#